data_AF-A0A2V8PXJ0-F1
#
_entry.id   AF-A0A2V8PXJ0-F1
#
_cell.length_a   1.000
_cell.length_b   1.000
_cell.length_c   1.000
_cell.angle_alpha   90.00
_cell.angle_beta   90.00
_cell.angle_gamma   90.00
#
_symmetry.space_group_name_H-M   'P 1'
#
loop_
_entity.id
_entity.type
_entity.pdbx_description
1 polymer ?
#
loop_
_entity_poly.entity_id
_entity_poly.type
_entity_poly.pdbx_seq_one_letter_code
_entity_poly.pdbx_strand_id
1 'polypeptide(L)'
;KRSLLLQYAAQLESMLPAPTLLNWDLRAKGHKLYLEPSAKVRHLQVSSLWPCLVEQFHVARLFPAERSRNWAWYRRLFYVCGMPVLLIRNRRGWLGHFRRIDPTGQTSAKVWPFLLLALIVWGMGEIAGYSLGIGLAQERTLCFDTHRSLYLNRRDRQLFAAQ
;
A
#
# COMPACT_ATOMS: atom_id res chain seq x y z
N LYS A 1 20.99 -11.47 7.27
CA LYS A 1 21.67 -10.14 7.30
C LYS A 1 21.20 -9.29 8.50
N ARG A 2 21.22 -9.84 9.73
CA ARG A 2 20.71 -9.15 10.93
C ARG A 2 21.57 -7.94 11.31
N SER A 3 22.89 -8.08 11.28
CA SER A 3 23.84 -7.01 11.61
C SER A 3 23.64 -5.74 10.78
N LEU A 4 23.34 -5.87 9.48
CA LEU A 4 23.07 -4.73 8.60
C LEU A 4 21.81 -3.96 9.01
N LEU A 5 20.72 -4.67 9.33
CA LEU A 5 19.47 -4.03 9.75
C LEU A 5 19.61 -3.36 11.13
N LEU A 6 20.40 -3.95 12.03
CA LEU A 6 20.66 -3.36 13.35
C LEU A 6 21.39 -2.01 13.28
N GLN A 7 22.12 -1.72 12.20
CA GLN A 7 22.76 -0.42 12.01
C GLN A 7 21.76 0.73 11.85
N TYR A 8 20.51 0.46 11.43
CA TYR A 8 19.47 1.47 11.32
C TYR A 8 18.91 1.89 12.69
N ALA A 9 19.12 1.09 13.74
CA ALA A 9 18.64 1.36 15.10
C ALA A 9 17.17 1.84 15.11
N ALA A 10 16.88 2.99 15.74
CA ALA A 10 15.55 3.57 15.83
C ALA A 10 14.92 3.94 14.47
N GLN A 11 15.73 4.17 13.42
CA GLN A 11 15.20 4.48 12.08
C GLN A 11 14.57 3.26 11.42
N LEU A 12 14.98 2.04 11.80
CA LEU A 12 14.41 0.83 11.24
C LEU A 12 12.91 0.76 11.49
N GLU A 13 12.49 1.02 12.72
CA GLU A 13 11.08 0.99 13.12
C GLU A 13 10.23 1.96 12.30
N SER A 14 10.72 3.18 12.05
CA SER A 14 10.02 4.14 11.19
C SER A 14 9.94 3.73 9.72
N MET A 15 10.88 2.92 9.24
CA MET A 15 10.91 2.48 7.84
C MET A 15 10.12 1.18 7.60
N LEU A 16 9.85 0.39 8.64
CA LEU A 16 9.11 -0.88 8.52
C LEU A 16 7.68 -0.71 7.94
N PRO A 17 6.90 0.33 8.30
CA PRO A 17 5.59 0.59 7.67
C PRO A 17 5.69 0.97 6.18
N ALA A 18 6.87 1.39 5.72
CA ALA A 18 7.13 1.78 4.34
C ALA A 18 8.39 1.07 3.78
N PRO A 19 8.37 -0.27 3.60
CA PRO A 19 9.56 -1.05 3.23
C PRO A 19 10.27 -0.59 1.97
N THR A 20 9.54 0.07 1.06
CA THR A 20 10.10 0.71 -0.13
C THR A 20 11.20 1.71 0.19
N LEU A 21 11.08 2.48 1.28
CA LEU A 21 12.09 3.46 1.70
C LEU A 21 13.36 2.76 2.18
N LEU A 22 13.22 1.71 2.98
CA LEU A 22 14.35 0.87 3.40
C LEU A 22 15.05 0.25 2.19
N ASN A 23 14.29 -0.27 1.23
CA ASN A 23 14.84 -0.86 0.01
C ASN A 23 15.60 0.16 -0.85
N TRP A 24 15.10 1.40 -0.95
CA TRP A 24 15.80 2.48 -1.67
C TRP A 24 17.09 2.87 -0.96
N ASP A 25 17.07 3.01 0.36
CA ASP A 25 18.25 3.36 1.13
C ASP A 25 19.32 2.25 1.08
N LEU A 26 18.93 0.99 1.20
CA LEU A 26 19.84 -0.15 1.03
C LEU A 26 20.50 -0.16 -0.34
N ARG A 27 19.74 0.13 -1.41
CA ARG A 27 20.28 0.25 -2.76
C ARG A 27 21.23 1.43 -2.91
N ALA A 28 20.90 2.58 -2.32
CA ALA A 28 21.77 3.75 -2.32
C ALA A 28 23.10 3.50 -1.61
N LYS A 29 23.10 2.65 -0.57
CA LYS A 29 24.31 2.16 0.13
C LYS A 29 25.07 1.05 -0.62
N GLY A 30 24.68 0.75 -1.87
CA GLY A 30 25.37 -0.24 -2.71
C GLY A 30 24.96 -1.69 -2.46
N HIS A 31 23.93 -1.94 -1.64
CA HIS A 31 23.43 -3.30 -1.44
C HIS A 31 22.55 -3.77 -2.62
N LYS A 32 22.68 -5.05 -2.94
CA LYS A 32 21.82 -5.74 -3.91
C LYS A 32 20.63 -6.36 -3.19
N LEU A 33 19.43 -6.13 -3.73
CA LEU A 33 18.19 -6.77 -3.35
C LEU A 33 17.86 -7.83 -4.39
N TYR A 34 17.43 -9.01 -3.94
CA TYR A 34 17.09 -10.13 -4.79
C TYR A 34 15.62 -10.49 -4.60
N LEU A 35 14.95 -10.80 -5.70
CA LEU A 35 13.62 -11.42 -5.67
C LEU A 35 13.84 -12.92 -5.85
N GLU A 36 13.51 -13.70 -4.81
CA GLU A 36 13.62 -15.16 -4.83
C GLU A 36 12.29 -15.76 -5.33
N PRO A 37 12.18 -16.24 -6.58
CA PRO A 37 10.90 -16.67 -7.15
C PRO A 37 10.32 -17.91 -6.46
N SER A 38 11.16 -18.71 -5.79
CA SER A 38 10.71 -19.87 -5.02
C SER A 38 10.10 -19.49 -3.66
N ALA A 39 10.38 -18.29 -3.15
CA ALA A 39 9.82 -17.79 -1.90
C ALA A 39 8.35 -17.43 -2.09
N LYS A 40 7.46 -18.35 -1.71
CA LYS A 40 6.01 -18.17 -1.79
C LYS A 40 5.44 -17.86 -0.41
N VAL A 41 4.58 -16.85 -0.35
CA VAL A 41 3.81 -16.51 0.85
C VAL A 41 2.34 -16.61 0.53
N ARG A 42 1.59 -17.32 1.37
CA ARG A 42 0.12 -17.31 1.31
C ARG A 42 -0.37 -16.02 1.95
N HIS A 43 -0.77 -15.07 1.12
CA HIS A 43 -1.26 -13.78 1.57
C HIS A 43 -2.78 -13.72 1.48
N LEU A 44 -3.43 -13.41 2.59
CA LEU A 44 -4.87 -13.20 2.64
C LEU A 44 -5.19 -11.73 2.35
N GLN A 45 -6.17 -11.44 1.51
CA GLN A 45 -6.66 -10.07 1.33
C GLN A 45 -8.01 -9.86 2.02
N VAL A 46 -8.24 -8.63 2.46
CA VAL A 46 -9.54 -8.21 2.95
C VAL A 46 -10.52 -8.15 1.78
N SER A 47 -11.67 -8.80 1.91
CA SER A 47 -12.66 -8.89 0.83
C SER A 47 -14.05 -8.36 1.17
N SER A 48 -14.23 -7.89 2.40
CA SER A 48 -15.39 -7.09 2.80
C SER A 48 -15.21 -5.64 2.35
N LEU A 49 -16.24 -5.08 1.72
CA LEU A 49 -16.18 -3.76 1.07
C LEU A 49 -15.67 -2.66 2.01
N TRP A 50 -16.33 -2.46 3.15
CA TRP A 50 -16.00 -1.36 4.06
C TRP A 50 -14.63 -1.55 4.74
N PRO A 51 -14.31 -2.71 5.34
CA PRO A 51 -12.97 -3.01 5.82
C PRO A 51 -11.87 -2.80 4.77
N CYS A 52 -12.13 -3.17 3.51
CA CYS A 52 -11.18 -2.96 2.42
C CYS A 52 -10.91 -1.47 2.21
N LEU A 53 -11.93 -0.63 2.11
CA LEU A 53 -11.73 0.82 1.93
C LEU A 53 -10.97 1.45 3.12
N VAL A 54 -11.31 1.06 4.35
CA VAL A 54 -10.62 1.55 5.55
C VAL A 54 -9.15 1.12 5.54
N GLU A 55 -8.85 -0.13 5.20
CA GLU A 55 -7.48 -0.64 5.05
C GLU A 55 -6.73 0.15 3.97
N GLN A 56 -7.32 0.33 2.78
CA GLN A 56 -6.70 1.07 1.68
C GLN A 56 -6.32 2.50 2.07
N PHE A 57 -7.19 3.21 2.79
CA PHE A 57 -6.90 4.56 3.27
C PHE A 57 -5.67 4.58 4.20
N HIS A 58 -5.64 3.71 5.21
CA HIS A 58 -4.56 3.68 6.18
C HIS A 58 -3.25 3.22 5.57
N VAL A 59 -3.26 2.19 4.71
CA VAL A 59 -2.07 1.74 3.99
C VAL A 59 -1.51 2.83 3.08
N ALA A 60 -2.36 3.51 2.31
CA ALA A 60 -1.96 4.59 1.42
C ALA A 60 -1.33 5.78 2.16
N ARG A 61 -1.69 5.99 3.43
CA ARG A 61 -1.16 7.07 4.28
C ARG A 61 0.28 6.83 4.75
N LEU A 62 0.71 5.57 4.91
CA LEU A 62 2.00 5.20 5.52
C LEU A 62 3.21 5.72 4.73
N PHE A 63 3.28 5.37 3.44
CA PHE A 63 4.42 5.70 2.59
C PHE A 63 4.68 7.20 2.44
N PRO A 64 3.70 8.05 2.08
CA PRO A 64 3.93 9.48 1.94
C PRO A 64 4.24 10.17 3.28
N ALA A 65 3.67 9.68 4.39
CA ALA A 65 4.01 10.18 5.71
C ALA A 65 5.49 9.97 6.04
N GLU A 66 6.01 8.75 5.89
CA GLU A 66 7.42 8.46 6.18
C GLU A 66 8.35 9.13 5.16
N ARG A 67 7.98 9.14 3.88
CA ARG A 67 8.77 9.79 2.82
C ARG A 67 8.95 11.29 3.06
N SER A 68 7.92 11.95 3.59
CA SER A 68 7.91 13.40 3.78
C SER A 68 8.21 13.85 5.20
N ARG A 69 8.60 12.92 6.09
CA ARG A 69 8.88 13.16 7.51
C ARG A 69 9.82 14.34 7.73
N ASN A 70 10.91 14.42 6.97
CA ASN A 70 11.93 15.47 7.07
C ASN A 70 11.78 16.57 6.00
N TRP A 71 10.65 16.64 5.28
CA TRP A 71 10.43 17.67 4.26
C TRP A 71 9.86 18.93 4.86
N ALA A 72 10.26 20.07 4.30
CA ALA A 72 9.59 21.34 4.56
C ALA A 72 8.14 21.33 4.02
N TRP A 73 7.29 22.15 4.64
CA TRP A 73 5.85 22.18 4.38
C TRP A 73 5.49 22.50 2.92
N TYR A 74 6.26 23.35 2.24
CA TYR A 74 6.00 23.72 0.84
C TYR A 74 6.19 22.53 -0.11
N ARG A 75 7.17 21.65 0.19
CA ARG A 75 7.39 20.44 -0.60
C ARG A 75 6.25 19.44 -0.38
N ARG A 76 5.72 19.34 0.84
CA ARG A 76 4.52 18.55 1.11
C ARG A 76 3.32 19.06 0.33
N LEU A 77 3.10 20.39 0.32
CA LEU A 77 2.02 21.03 -0.43
C LEU A 77 2.13 20.76 -1.93
N PHE A 78 3.33 20.82 -2.52
CA PHE A 78 3.54 20.48 -3.93
C PHE A 78 3.03 19.08 -4.28
N TYR A 79 3.30 18.07 -3.44
CA TYR A 79 2.81 16.70 -3.69
C TYR A 79 1.31 16.53 -3.42
N VAL A 80 0.75 17.25 -2.44
CA VAL A 80 -0.70 17.28 -2.20
C VAL A 80 -1.43 17.90 -3.39
N CYS A 81 -0.97 19.03 -3.91
CA CYS A 81 -1.54 19.68 -5.09
C CYS A 81 -1.29 18.87 -6.37
N GLY A 82 -0.16 18.16 -6.45
CA GLY A 82 0.19 17.29 -7.58
C GLY A 82 -0.51 15.93 -7.59
N MET A 83 -1.24 15.58 -6.52
CA MET A 83 -1.88 14.27 -6.34
C MET A 83 -2.84 13.92 -7.50
N PRO A 84 -3.74 14.82 -7.97
CA PRO A 84 -4.59 14.54 -9.12
C PRO A 84 -3.79 14.16 -10.39
N VAL A 85 -2.65 14.82 -10.62
CA VAL A 85 -1.78 14.53 -11.77
C VAL A 85 -1.11 13.16 -11.63
N LEU A 86 -0.71 12.77 -10.42
CA LEU A 86 -0.11 11.46 -10.15
C LEU A 86 -1.10 10.32 -10.41
N LEU A 87 -2.38 10.48 -10.03
CA LEU A 87 -3.44 9.51 -10.34
C LEU A 87 -3.59 9.34 -11.87
N ILE A 88 -3.63 10.46 -12.60
CA ILE A 88 -3.74 10.48 -14.07
C ILE A 88 -2.50 9.88 -14.74
N ARG A 89 -1.29 10.09 -14.19
CA ARG A 89 -0.04 9.53 -14.72
C ARG A 89 -0.01 8.01 -14.61
N ASN A 90 -0.46 7.48 -13.48
CA ASN A 90 -0.41 6.05 -13.20
C ASN A 90 -1.44 5.24 -14.00
N ARG A 91 -2.42 5.89 -14.66
CA ARG A 91 -3.47 5.24 -15.49
C ARG A 91 -2.93 4.22 -16.50
N ARG A 92 -1.79 4.50 -17.14
CA ARG A 92 -1.20 3.62 -18.17
C ARG A 92 -0.70 2.30 -17.58
N GLY A 93 -0.08 2.37 -16.40
CA GLY A 93 0.36 1.18 -15.68
C GLY A 93 -0.83 0.35 -15.22
N TRP A 94 -1.89 1.01 -14.74
CA TRP A 94 -3.11 0.36 -14.27
C TRP A 94 -3.81 -0.39 -15.40
N LEU A 95 -4.02 0.27 -16.54
CA LEU A 95 -4.58 -0.36 -17.74
C LEU A 95 -3.73 -1.55 -18.22
N GLY A 96 -2.39 -1.44 -18.14
CA GLY A 96 -1.49 -2.54 -18.43
C GLY A 96 -1.65 -3.73 -17.47
N HIS A 97 -1.84 -3.48 -16.18
CA HIS A 97 -2.12 -4.52 -15.19
C HIS A 97 -3.49 -5.16 -15.41
N PHE A 98 -4.54 -4.38 -15.67
CA PHE A 98 -5.88 -4.91 -15.97
C PHE A 98 -5.87 -5.82 -17.19
N ARG A 99 -5.21 -5.40 -18.28
CA ARG A 99 -5.07 -6.23 -19.50
C ARG A 99 -4.29 -7.53 -19.27
N ARG A 100 -3.42 -7.60 -18.26
CA ARG A 100 -2.69 -8.83 -17.91
C ARG A 100 -3.49 -9.77 -17.02
N ILE A 101 -4.28 -9.21 -16.10
CA ILE A 101 -5.08 -9.98 -15.13
C ILE A 101 -6.36 -10.51 -15.78
N ASP A 102 -6.93 -9.75 -16.71
CA ASP A 102 -8.05 -10.15 -17.53
C ASP A 102 -7.75 -9.90 -19.02
N PRO A 103 -6.98 -10.79 -19.65
CA PRO A 103 -6.69 -10.72 -21.09
C PRO A 103 -7.95 -10.80 -21.95
N THR A 104 -9.03 -11.39 -21.40
CA THR A 104 -10.29 -11.66 -22.09
C THR A 104 -11.30 -10.51 -22.01
N GLY A 105 -11.03 -9.47 -21.21
CA GLY A 105 -11.96 -8.35 -21.03
C GLY A 105 -13.30 -8.73 -20.38
N GLN A 106 -13.35 -9.86 -19.65
CA GLN A 106 -14.54 -10.35 -18.95
C GLN A 106 -14.83 -9.59 -17.65
N THR A 107 -13.97 -8.63 -17.27
CA THR A 107 -14.16 -7.77 -16.10
C THR A 107 -15.48 -7.05 -16.25
N SER A 108 -16.44 -7.41 -15.39
CA SER A 108 -17.76 -6.81 -15.39
C SER A 108 -17.65 -5.29 -15.24
N ALA A 109 -18.39 -4.55 -16.05
CA ALA A 109 -18.48 -3.10 -15.93
C ALA A 109 -18.86 -2.63 -14.50
N LYS A 110 -19.49 -3.53 -13.73
CA LYS A 110 -19.86 -3.37 -12.32
C LYS A 110 -18.66 -3.20 -11.37
N VAL A 111 -17.45 -3.57 -11.77
CA VAL A 111 -16.22 -3.45 -10.95
C VAL A 111 -15.64 -2.04 -11.01
N TRP A 112 -15.88 -1.28 -12.09
CA TRP A 112 -15.33 0.07 -12.27
C TRP A 112 -15.70 1.06 -11.16
N PRO A 113 -16.96 1.16 -10.71
CA PRO A 113 -17.30 2.04 -9.60
C PRO A 113 -16.52 1.72 -8.32
N PHE A 114 -16.29 0.43 -8.05
CA PHE A 114 -15.51 0.01 -6.89
C PHE A 114 -14.02 0.38 -7.02
N LEU A 115 -13.43 0.21 -8.21
CA LEU A 115 -12.05 0.60 -8.46
C LEU A 115 -11.85 2.12 -8.36
N LEU A 116 -12.79 2.90 -8.88
CA LEU A 116 -12.78 4.36 -8.76
C LEU A 116 -12.90 4.79 -7.30
N LEU A 117 -13.78 4.15 -6.53
CA LEU A 117 -13.92 4.42 -5.11
C LEU A 117 -12.62 4.09 -4.35
N ALA A 118 -12.03 2.91 -4.59
CA ALA A 118 -10.77 2.51 -3.99
C ALA A 118 -9.64 3.49 -4.35
N LEU A 119 -9.60 3.98 -5.59
CA LEU A 119 -8.63 4.99 -6.04
C LEU A 119 -8.78 6.33 -5.31
N ILE A 120 -10.02 6.80 -5.13
CA ILE A 120 -10.30 8.03 -4.39
C ILE A 120 -9.84 7.88 -2.94
N VAL A 121 -10.23 6.77 -2.29
CA VAL A 121 -9.86 6.48 -0.91
C VAL A 121 -8.35 6.36 -0.74
N TRP A 122 -7.67 5.73 -1.70
CA TRP A 122 -6.20 5.68 -1.75
C TRP A 122 -5.59 7.08 -1.84
N GLY A 123 -6.05 7.91 -2.78
CA GLY A 123 -5.56 9.28 -2.95
C GLY A 123 -5.79 10.13 -1.70
N MET A 124 -6.93 9.98 -1.03
CA MET A 124 -7.19 10.64 0.26
C MET A 124 -6.20 10.20 1.34
N GLY A 125 -5.86 8.91 1.40
CA GLY A 125 -4.82 8.40 2.29
C GLY A 125 -3.46 9.02 2.01
N GLU A 126 -3.07 9.14 0.72
CA GLU A 126 -1.80 9.77 0.36
C GLU A 126 -1.75 11.26 0.72
N ILE A 127 -2.83 12.00 0.45
CA ILE A 127 -2.98 13.40 0.84
C ILE A 127 -2.82 13.54 2.36
N ALA A 128 -3.53 12.70 3.13
CA ALA A 128 -3.44 12.69 4.59
C ALA A 128 -2.02 12.36 5.08
N GLY A 129 -1.28 11.50 4.38
CA GLY A 129 0.09 11.17 4.73
C GLY A 129 1.04 12.35 4.52
N TYR A 130 0.93 13.06 3.40
CA TYR A 130 1.74 14.25 3.15
C TYR A 130 1.38 15.44 4.04
N SER A 131 0.10 15.61 4.42
CA SER A 131 -0.35 16.78 5.20
C SER A 131 -0.28 16.55 6.70
N LEU A 132 -0.76 15.40 7.19
CA LEU A 132 -0.95 15.10 8.61
C LEU A 132 0.05 14.06 9.16
N GLY A 133 0.95 13.53 8.32
CA GLY A 133 1.88 12.48 8.73
C GLY A 133 1.19 11.14 9.02
N ILE A 134 1.84 10.25 9.76
CA ILE A 134 1.42 8.84 9.89
C ILE A 134 0.16 8.66 10.75
N GLY A 135 0.01 9.44 11.83
CA GLY A 135 -1.11 9.34 12.77
C GLY A 135 -1.31 7.91 13.29
N LEU A 136 -2.57 7.48 13.40
CA LEU A 136 -2.95 6.12 13.80
C LEU A 136 -2.90 5.09 12.66
N ALA A 137 -2.39 5.45 11.48
CA ALA A 137 -2.43 4.57 10.32
C ALA A 137 -1.65 3.28 10.54
N GLN A 138 -0.49 3.35 11.22
CA GLN A 138 0.33 2.17 11.51
C GLN A 138 -0.41 1.16 12.41
N GLU A 139 -1.03 1.64 13.48
CA GLU A 139 -1.81 0.80 14.40
C GLU A 139 -3.02 0.16 13.69
N ARG A 140 -3.74 0.95 12.89
CA ARG A 140 -4.91 0.46 12.15
C ARG A 140 -4.53 -0.59 11.11
N THR A 141 -3.46 -0.37 10.35
CA THR A 141 -2.94 -1.37 9.40
C THR A 141 -2.50 -2.65 10.11
N LEU A 142 -1.82 -2.55 11.26
CA LEU A 142 -1.44 -3.72 12.06
C LEU A 142 -2.66 -4.52 12.54
N CYS A 143 -3.73 -3.84 12.95
CA CYS A 143 -4.99 -4.49 13.32
C CYS A 143 -5.58 -5.30 12.16
N PHE A 144 -5.59 -4.73 10.95
CA PHE A 144 -5.99 -5.46 9.74
C PHE A 144 -5.06 -6.64 9.47
N ASP A 145 -3.74 -6.44 9.47
CA ASP A 145 -2.75 -7.48 9.19
C ASP A 145 -2.84 -8.68 10.12
N THR A 146 -3.08 -8.43 11.41
CA THR A 146 -3.17 -9.49 12.42
C THR A 146 -4.48 -10.27 12.31
N HIS A 147 -5.56 -9.63 11.84
CA HIS A 147 -6.92 -10.20 11.88
C HIS A 147 -7.60 -10.25 10.50
N ARG A 148 -6.82 -10.39 9.41
CA ARG A 148 -7.34 -10.36 8.02
C ARG A 148 -8.50 -11.32 7.78
N SER A 149 -8.52 -12.48 8.45
CA SER A 149 -9.58 -13.50 8.35
C SER A 149 -10.95 -13.03 8.83
N LEU A 150 -11.01 -12.06 9.76
CA LEU A 150 -12.27 -11.50 10.24
C LEU A 150 -12.99 -10.67 9.18
N TYR A 151 -12.23 -10.11 8.23
CA TYR A 151 -12.73 -9.18 7.22
C TYR A 151 -12.99 -9.84 5.86
N LEU A 152 -13.10 -11.17 5.81
CA LEU A 152 -13.54 -11.91 4.64
C LEU A 152 -15.06 -11.81 4.46
N ASN A 153 -15.49 -11.61 3.22
CA ASN A 153 -16.90 -11.80 2.84
C ASN A 153 -17.29 -13.29 2.99
N ARG A 154 -18.60 -13.58 2.96
CA ARG A 154 -19.11 -14.95 3.20
C ARG A 154 -18.53 -15.99 2.24
N ARG A 155 -18.39 -15.65 0.96
CA ARG A 155 -17.89 -16.55 -0.08
C ARG A 155 -16.41 -16.87 0.15
N ASP A 156 -15.59 -15.86 0.39
CA ASP A 156 -14.15 -16.04 0.57
C ASP A 156 -13.82 -16.71 1.89
N ARG A 157 -14.65 -16.51 2.92
CA ARG A 157 -14.55 -17.25 4.18
C ARG A 157 -14.79 -18.74 3.98
N GLN A 158 -15.76 -19.12 3.16
CA GLN A 158 -16.02 -20.52 2.82
C GLN A 158 -14.86 -21.13 2.01
N LEU A 159 -14.34 -20.40 1.03
CA LEU A 159 -13.18 -20.83 0.25
C LEU A 159 -11.92 -21.00 1.11
N PHE A 160 -11.71 -20.10 2.07
CA PHE A 160 -10.58 -20.18 3.00
C PHE A 160 -10.72 -21.34 4.00
N ALA A 161 -11.94 -21.65 4.45
CA ALA A 161 -12.19 -22.77 5.36
C ALA A 161 -12.12 -24.16 4.69
N ALA A 162 -12.23 -24.22 3.36
CA ALA A 162 -12.17 -25.45 2.58
C ALA A 162 -10.75 -25.85 2.12
N GLN A 163 -9.72 -25.08 2.50
CA GLN A 163 -8.30 -25.31 2.17
C GLN A 163 -7.50 -25.69 3.41
#